data_AF-N9GMC1-F1
#
_entry.id   AF-N9GMC1-F1
#
_cell.length_a   1.000
_cell.length_b   1.000
_cell.length_c   1.000
_cell.angle_alpha   90.00
_cell.angle_beta   90.00
_cell.angle_gamma   90.00
#
_symmetry.space_group_name_H-M   'P 1'
#
loop_
_entity.id
_entity.type
_entity.pdbx_description
1 polymer ?
#
loop_
_entity_poly.entity_id
_entity_poly.type
_entity_poly.pdbx_seq_one_letter_code
_entity_poly.pdbx_strand_id
1 'polypeptide(L)'
;MHLLVKKRCTLKEHLAFNASAQAYGYDVRKLEAQTGKVIDTAATIISTVMKPFGFTKEMIGLTGTCALEHFTSTIAEELLSNPDIQAMFQDETMYHLWMWHAVEENEHKAVAFDVYEAMYGQGVKAYFMRSLALVIAMGLIFITQSYFTATLLKTDGKLTWRDTKYMLKFMYGYKGFMTRQIPTLLAFLRPNFHPNDDDTTELLNKWRAELGFNPH
;
A
#
# COMPACT_ATOMS: atom_id res chain seq x y z
N MET A 1 1.17 -13.77 -18.65
CA MET A 1 -0.15 -14.41 -18.41
C MET A 1 -0.45 -14.57 -16.93
N HIS A 2 0.52 -15.00 -16.10
CA HIS A 2 0.39 -15.17 -14.65
C HIS A 2 -0.05 -13.89 -13.89
N LEU A 3 0.60 -12.74 -14.13
CA LEU A 3 0.23 -11.43 -13.52
C LEU A 3 -1.21 -10.97 -13.84
N LEU A 4 -1.72 -11.27 -15.04
CA LEU A 4 -3.08 -10.90 -15.44
C LEU A 4 -4.14 -11.82 -14.82
N VAL A 5 -3.79 -13.08 -14.57
CA VAL A 5 -4.63 -14.03 -13.82
C VAL A 5 -4.63 -13.67 -12.33
N LYS A 6 -3.46 -13.28 -11.80
CA LYS A 6 -3.27 -12.86 -10.41
C LYS A 6 -4.08 -11.59 -10.09
N LYS A 7 -3.91 -10.50 -10.86
CA LYS A 7 -4.75 -9.29 -10.76
C LYS A 7 -6.26 -9.56 -10.90
N ARG A 8 -6.66 -10.59 -11.66
CA ARG A 8 -8.07 -10.96 -11.82
C ARG A 8 -8.59 -11.73 -10.58
N CYS A 9 -7.75 -12.44 -9.84
CA CYS A 9 -8.08 -13.06 -8.56
C CYS A 9 -8.19 -11.99 -7.47
N THR A 10 -7.18 -11.12 -7.36
CA THR A 10 -7.17 -9.94 -6.47
C THR A 10 -8.41 -9.07 -6.70
N LEU A 11 -8.78 -8.81 -7.97
CA LEU A 11 -9.99 -8.04 -8.30
C LEU A 11 -11.29 -8.72 -7.82
N LYS A 12 -11.41 -10.05 -7.94
CA LYS A 12 -12.60 -10.77 -7.46
C LYS A 12 -12.72 -10.71 -5.94
N GLU A 13 -11.60 -10.81 -5.24
CA GLU A 13 -11.56 -10.77 -3.78
C GLU A 13 -11.78 -9.36 -3.23
N HIS A 14 -11.24 -8.33 -3.88
CA HIS A 14 -11.61 -6.93 -3.60
C HIS A 14 -13.11 -6.68 -3.78
N LEU A 15 -13.72 -7.24 -4.83
CA LEU A 15 -15.17 -7.14 -5.01
C LEU A 15 -15.96 -7.86 -3.90
N ALA A 16 -15.49 -9.04 -3.46
CA ALA A 16 -16.09 -9.77 -2.35
C ALA A 16 -15.94 -9.03 -1.01
N PHE A 17 -14.76 -8.45 -0.75
CA PHE A 17 -14.49 -7.61 0.42
C PHE A 17 -15.39 -6.36 0.42
N ASN A 18 -15.49 -5.68 -0.72
CA ASN A 18 -16.35 -4.52 -0.89
C ASN A 18 -17.83 -4.86 -0.68
N ALA A 19 -18.29 -5.99 -1.20
CA ALA A 19 -19.66 -6.47 -0.97
C ALA A 19 -19.92 -6.77 0.51
N SER A 20 -18.95 -7.37 1.21
CA SER A 20 -19.01 -7.60 2.65
C SER A 20 -19.08 -6.29 3.44
N ALA A 21 -18.17 -5.35 3.20
CA ALA A 21 -18.16 -4.05 3.87
C ALA A 21 -19.44 -3.23 3.61
N GLN A 22 -20.02 -3.35 2.41
CA GLN A 22 -21.31 -2.74 2.09
C GLN A 22 -22.47 -3.40 2.86
N ALA A 23 -22.41 -4.71 3.12
CA ALA A 23 -23.38 -5.41 3.96
C ALA A 23 -23.31 -4.98 5.44
N TYR A 24 -22.14 -4.54 5.92
CA TYR A 24 -21.96 -3.94 7.25
C TYR A 24 -22.32 -2.45 7.33
N GLY A 25 -22.88 -1.87 6.26
CA GLY A 25 -23.39 -0.49 6.25
C GLY A 25 -22.37 0.57 5.87
N TYR A 26 -21.16 0.19 5.43
CA TYR A 26 -20.17 1.14 4.93
C TYR A 26 -20.40 1.48 3.44
N ASP A 27 -20.39 2.76 3.08
CA ASP A 27 -20.53 3.21 1.69
C ASP A 27 -19.19 3.12 0.94
N VAL A 28 -18.79 1.89 0.62
CA VAL A 28 -17.51 1.58 -0.04
C VAL A 28 -17.37 2.31 -1.37
N ARG A 29 -18.44 2.38 -2.16
CA ARG A 29 -18.44 3.05 -3.48
C ARG A 29 -18.09 4.53 -3.37
N LYS A 30 -18.59 5.20 -2.33
CA LYS A 30 -18.23 6.60 -2.09
C LYS A 30 -16.76 6.76 -1.73
N LEU A 31 -16.21 5.87 -0.91
CA LEU A 31 -14.79 5.90 -0.52
C LEU A 31 -13.87 5.63 -1.73
N GLU A 32 -14.22 4.67 -2.58
CA GLU A 32 -13.52 4.39 -3.84
C GLU A 32 -13.56 5.60 -4.78
N ALA A 33 -14.74 6.18 -4.98
CA ALA A 33 -14.90 7.36 -5.84
C ALA A 33 -14.12 8.58 -5.32
N GLN A 34 -14.05 8.76 -4.00
CA GLN A 34 -13.23 9.80 -3.38
C GLN A 34 -11.74 9.54 -3.59
N THR A 35 -11.29 8.30 -3.39
CA THR A 35 -9.89 7.91 -3.58
C THR A 35 -9.46 8.10 -5.03
N GLY A 36 -10.28 7.65 -5.99
CA GLY A 36 -10.02 7.84 -7.42
C GLY A 36 -9.89 9.32 -7.79
N LYS A 37 -10.80 10.18 -7.29
CA LYS A 37 -10.71 11.64 -7.50
C LYS A 37 -9.42 12.23 -6.95
N VAL A 38 -8.97 11.81 -5.77
CA VAL A 38 -7.72 12.29 -5.16
C VAL A 38 -6.52 11.92 -6.04
N ILE A 39 -6.44 10.66 -6.48
CA ILE A 39 -5.36 10.16 -7.34
C ILE A 39 -5.35 10.89 -8.68
N ASP A 40 -6.50 10.98 -9.36
CA ASP A 40 -6.62 11.61 -10.67
C ASP A 40 -6.28 13.11 -10.61
N THR A 41 -6.73 13.79 -9.55
CA THR A 41 -6.45 15.21 -9.32
C THR A 41 -4.95 15.41 -9.08
N ALA A 42 -4.34 14.59 -8.21
CA ALA A 42 -2.92 14.66 -7.93
C ALA A 42 -2.09 14.40 -9.21
N ALA A 43 -2.41 13.35 -9.96
CA ALA A 43 -1.73 13.03 -11.22
C ALA A 43 -1.85 14.15 -12.25
N THR A 44 -3.01 14.80 -12.34
CA THR A 44 -3.24 15.94 -13.25
C THR A 44 -2.44 17.17 -12.83
N ILE A 45 -2.42 17.50 -11.53
CA ILE A 45 -1.64 18.62 -11.01
C ILE A 45 -0.14 18.39 -11.24
N ILE A 46 0.36 17.22 -10.84
CA ILE A 46 1.79 16.88 -10.95
C ILE A 46 2.21 16.87 -12.42
N SER A 47 1.43 16.25 -13.31
CA SER A 47 1.75 16.26 -14.74
C SER A 47 1.75 17.66 -15.33
N THR A 48 0.83 18.54 -14.92
CA THR A 48 0.81 19.94 -15.37
C THR A 48 2.06 20.70 -14.90
N VAL A 49 2.43 20.55 -13.63
CA VAL A 49 3.60 21.22 -13.03
C VAL A 49 4.92 20.68 -13.57
N MET A 50 5.00 19.37 -13.83
CA MET A 50 6.22 18.67 -14.20
C MET A 50 6.47 18.62 -15.70
N LYS A 51 5.45 18.87 -16.53
CA LYS A 51 5.57 18.88 -18.00
C LYS A 51 6.64 19.86 -18.53
N PRO A 52 6.78 21.10 -18.03
CA PRO A 52 7.85 22.01 -18.45
C PRO A 52 9.27 21.50 -18.14
N PHE A 53 9.40 20.61 -17.15
CA PHE A 53 10.68 19.98 -16.77
C PHE A 53 10.93 18.66 -17.52
N GLY A 54 10.09 18.33 -18.51
CA GLY A 54 10.25 17.18 -19.39
C GLY A 54 9.80 15.85 -18.80
N PHE A 55 8.99 15.84 -17.74
CA PHE A 55 8.40 14.61 -17.20
C PHE A 55 7.09 14.30 -17.93
N THR A 56 6.90 13.04 -18.32
CA THR A 56 5.70 12.60 -19.03
C THR A 56 4.64 12.11 -18.06
N LYS A 57 3.38 12.07 -18.51
CA LYS A 57 2.26 11.57 -17.70
C LYS A 57 2.44 10.09 -17.34
N GLU A 58 3.00 9.31 -18.27
CA GLU A 58 3.29 7.89 -18.11
C GLU A 58 4.35 7.66 -17.03
N MET A 59 5.41 8.49 -17.02
CA MET A 59 6.46 8.41 -15.99
C MET A 59 5.90 8.71 -14.60
N ILE A 60 5.03 9.73 -14.48
CA ILE A 60 4.36 10.08 -13.22
C ILE A 60 3.42 8.97 -12.77
N GLY A 61 2.63 8.40 -13.70
CA GLY A 61 1.74 7.29 -13.40
C GLY A 61 2.51 6.06 -12.91
N LEU A 62 3.56 5.65 -13.62
CA LEU A 62 4.35 4.47 -13.26
C LEU A 62 5.13 4.67 -11.96
N THR A 63 5.73 5.84 -11.73
CA THR A 63 6.38 6.15 -10.45
C THR A 63 5.40 6.21 -9.29
N GLY A 64 4.18 6.73 -9.52
CA GLY A 64 3.09 6.65 -8.56
C GLY A 64 2.76 5.21 -8.18
N THR A 65 2.64 4.31 -9.17
CA THR A 65 2.46 2.87 -8.92
C THR A 65 3.61 2.30 -8.09
N CYS A 66 4.87 2.59 -8.44
CA CYS A 66 6.03 2.10 -7.68
C CYS A 66 5.99 2.56 -6.21
N ALA A 67 5.63 3.82 -5.98
CA ALA A 67 5.53 4.37 -4.62
C ALA A 67 4.40 3.72 -3.82
N LEU A 68 3.26 3.43 -4.46
CA LEU A 68 2.14 2.75 -3.82
C LEU A 68 2.48 1.30 -3.48
N GLU A 69 3.06 0.55 -4.42
CA GLU A 69 3.49 -0.85 -4.23
C GLU A 69 4.58 -0.96 -3.16
N HIS A 70 5.51 0.00 -3.10
CA HIS A 70 6.49 0.07 -2.00
C HIS A 70 5.83 0.28 -0.65
N PHE A 71 4.85 1.19 -0.58
CA PHE A 71 4.11 1.43 0.64
C PHE A 71 3.30 0.20 1.08
N THR A 72 2.51 -0.39 0.18
CA THR A 72 1.65 -1.54 0.49
C THR A 72 2.45 -2.77 0.84
N SER A 73 3.54 -3.06 0.13
CA SER A 73 4.43 -4.17 0.47
C SER A 73 5.10 -4.03 1.83
N THR A 74 5.48 -2.81 2.24
CA THR A 74 6.01 -2.56 3.58
C THR A 74 4.97 -2.87 4.67
N ILE A 75 3.72 -2.45 4.46
CA ILE A 75 2.62 -2.78 5.39
C ILE A 75 2.34 -4.29 5.40
N ALA A 76 2.36 -4.91 4.23
CA ALA A 76 2.16 -6.35 4.07
C ALA A 76 3.23 -7.16 4.80
N GLU A 77 4.49 -6.74 4.76
CA GLU A 77 5.58 -7.41 5.48
C GLU A 77 5.36 -7.39 7.00
N GLU A 78 4.96 -6.26 7.58
CA GLU A 78 4.59 -6.19 9.01
C GLU A 78 3.42 -7.11 9.33
N LEU A 79 2.42 -7.17 8.44
CA LEU A 79 1.26 -8.02 8.62
C LEU A 79 1.62 -9.51 8.65
N LEU A 80 2.55 -9.92 7.79
CA LEU A 80 3.08 -11.29 7.71
C LEU A 80 4.05 -11.64 8.85
N SER A 81 4.74 -10.66 9.43
CA SER A 81 5.83 -10.90 10.39
C SER A 81 5.49 -10.58 11.84
N ASN A 82 4.42 -9.84 12.13
CA ASN A 82 4.08 -9.41 13.49
C ASN A 82 2.88 -10.18 14.10
N PRO A 83 3.13 -11.11 15.05
CA PRO A 83 2.07 -11.88 15.70
C PRO A 83 1.08 -11.01 16.49
N ASP A 84 1.51 -9.87 17.03
CA ASP A 84 0.63 -8.97 17.79
C ASP A 84 -0.43 -8.35 16.87
N ILE A 85 -0.08 -8.07 15.61
CA ILE A 85 -1.03 -7.59 14.60
C ILE A 85 -1.95 -8.71 14.14
N GLN A 86 -1.37 -9.89 13.89
CA GLN A 86 -2.12 -11.08 13.48
C GLN A 86 -3.18 -11.49 14.52
N ALA A 87 -2.85 -11.38 15.81
CA ALA A 87 -3.77 -11.68 16.91
C ALA A 87 -4.97 -10.70 17.02
N MET A 88 -4.94 -9.57 16.31
CA MET A 88 -6.08 -8.64 16.29
C MET A 88 -7.19 -9.07 15.31
N PHE A 89 -6.92 -10.00 14.40
CA PHE A 89 -7.96 -10.53 13.52
C PHE A 89 -8.91 -11.43 14.30
N GLN A 90 -10.19 -11.11 14.27
CA GLN A 90 -11.24 -11.89 14.96
C GLN A 90 -11.97 -12.88 14.04
N ASP A 91 -11.89 -12.65 12.73
CA ASP A 91 -12.51 -13.49 11.71
C ASP A 91 -11.43 -14.21 10.90
N GLU A 92 -11.54 -15.53 10.85
CA GLU A 92 -10.55 -16.40 10.20
C GLU A 92 -10.53 -16.21 8.67
N THR A 93 -11.69 -15.95 8.05
CA THR A 93 -11.76 -15.73 6.60
C THR A 93 -11.05 -14.42 6.23
N MET A 94 -11.29 -13.38 7.01
CA MET A 94 -10.65 -12.08 6.85
C MET A 94 -9.13 -12.20 7.07
N TYR A 95 -8.71 -12.92 8.10
CA TYR A 95 -7.29 -13.17 8.35
C TYR A 95 -6.60 -13.80 7.15
N HIS A 96 -7.12 -14.93 6.64
CA HIS A 96 -6.53 -15.63 5.49
C HIS A 96 -6.51 -14.77 4.23
N LEU A 97 -7.58 -14.02 3.96
CA LEU A 97 -7.64 -13.08 2.84
C LEU A 97 -6.51 -12.05 2.92
N TRP A 98 -6.31 -11.45 4.09
CA TRP A 98 -5.28 -10.42 4.29
C TRP A 98 -3.85 -10.99 4.23
N MET A 99 -3.60 -12.19 4.75
CA MET A 99 -2.29 -12.84 4.63
C MET A 99 -1.98 -13.21 3.18
N TRP A 100 -2.97 -13.74 2.46
CA TRP A 100 -2.86 -14.02 1.03
C TRP A 100 -2.53 -12.76 0.23
N HIS A 101 -3.28 -11.68 0.46
CA HIS A 101 -3.07 -10.40 -0.23
C HIS A 101 -1.68 -9.82 0.12
N ALA A 102 -1.26 -9.90 1.38
CA ALA A 102 0.05 -9.43 1.80
C ALA A 102 1.22 -10.16 1.10
N VAL A 103 1.07 -11.46 0.83
CA VAL A 103 2.04 -12.20 0.00
C VAL A 103 2.07 -11.66 -1.43
N GLU A 104 0.90 -11.34 -2.03
CA GLU A 104 0.84 -10.80 -3.39
C GLU A 104 1.52 -9.43 -3.52
N GLU A 105 1.25 -8.51 -2.60
CA GLU A 105 1.81 -7.15 -2.60
C GLU A 105 3.34 -7.19 -2.52
N ASN A 106 3.90 -8.12 -1.74
CA ASN A 106 5.34 -8.33 -1.65
C ASN A 106 5.98 -8.90 -2.93
N GLU A 107 5.22 -9.60 -3.77
CA GLU A 107 5.71 -10.03 -5.09
C GLU A 107 5.62 -8.92 -6.14
N HIS A 108 4.68 -7.98 -6.00
CA HIS A 108 4.48 -6.90 -6.96
C HIS A 108 5.49 -5.76 -6.83
N LYS A 109 6.03 -5.51 -5.61
CA LYS A 109 6.97 -4.40 -5.35
C LYS A 109 8.16 -4.37 -6.32
N ALA A 110 8.78 -5.53 -6.56
CA ALA A 110 9.93 -5.65 -7.46
C ALA A 110 9.51 -5.47 -8.92
N VAL A 111 8.40 -6.09 -9.33
CA VAL A 111 7.90 -6.02 -10.70
C VAL A 111 7.58 -4.58 -11.11
N ALA A 112 6.94 -3.79 -10.26
CA ALA A 112 6.64 -2.39 -10.55
C ALA A 112 7.92 -1.58 -10.73
N PHE A 113 8.91 -1.79 -9.86
CA PHE A 113 10.19 -1.10 -9.90
C PHE A 113 11.03 -1.50 -11.13
N ASP A 114 11.11 -2.79 -11.46
CA ASP A 114 11.83 -3.31 -12.62
C ASP A 114 11.30 -2.72 -13.93
N VAL A 115 9.97 -2.62 -14.06
CA VAL A 115 9.32 -1.99 -15.23
C VAL A 115 9.66 -0.50 -15.30
N TYR A 116 9.68 0.19 -14.15
CA TYR A 116 10.08 1.59 -14.09
C TYR A 116 11.53 1.81 -14.50
N GLU A 117 12.44 1.00 -13.97
CA GLU A 117 13.86 1.06 -14.30
C GLU A 117 14.11 0.72 -15.77
N ALA A 118 13.44 -0.30 -16.31
CA ALA A 118 13.56 -0.67 -17.72
C ALA A 118 13.11 0.45 -18.68
N MET A 119 12.12 1.27 -18.27
CA MET A 119 11.57 2.35 -19.10
C MET A 119 12.32 3.67 -18.97
N TYR A 120 12.82 4.00 -17.77
CA TYR A 120 13.34 5.34 -17.45
C TYR A 120 14.77 5.34 -16.90
N GLY A 121 15.34 4.16 -16.64
CA GLY A 121 16.68 3.97 -16.08
C GLY A 121 16.80 4.41 -14.62
N GLN A 122 18.06 4.47 -14.15
CA GLN A 122 18.41 4.88 -12.77
C GLN A 122 19.05 6.27 -12.69
N GLY A 123 19.00 7.06 -13.78
CA GLY A 123 19.61 8.39 -13.82
C GLY A 123 18.96 9.38 -12.84
N VAL A 124 19.61 10.54 -12.64
CA VAL A 124 19.17 11.59 -11.70
C VAL A 124 17.69 11.99 -11.88
N LYS A 125 17.22 12.06 -13.12
CA LYS A 125 15.81 12.37 -13.44
C LYS A 125 14.85 11.30 -12.93
N ALA A 126 15.19 10.03 -13.10
CA ALA A 126 14.38 8.91 -12.63
C ALA A 126 14.38 8.85 -11.09
N TYR A 127 15.57 8.95 -10.49
CA TYR A 127 15.72 9.05 -9.04
C TYR A 127 14.89 10.20 -8.43
N PHE A 128 14.95 11.38 -9.03
CA PHE A 128 14.16 12.54 -8.56
C PHE A 128 12.66 12.25 -8.62
N MET A 129 12.17 11.73 -9.74
CA MET A 129 10.74 11.49 -9.92
C MET A 129 10.22 10.42 -8.97
N ARG A 130 10.93 9.29 -8.80
CA ARG A 130 10.51 8.24 -7.86
C ARG A 130 10.51 8.75 -6.41
N SER A 131 11.52 9.54 -6.03
CA SER A 131 11.61 10.13 -4.69
C SER A 131 10.45 11.10 -4.43
N LEU A 132 10.15 11.97 -5.40
CA LEU A 132 9.02 12.89 -5.32
C LEU A 132 7.69 12.13 -5.25
N ALA A 133 7.52 11.08 -6.07
CA ALA A 133 6.33 10.25 -6.06
C ALA A 133 6.08 9.61 -4.70
N LEU A 134 7.12 9.10 -4.02
CA LEU A 134 7.00 8.56 -2.67
C LEU A 134 6.52 9.62 -1.68
N VAL A 135 7.15 10.80 -1.65
CA VAL A 135 6.78 11.87 -0.71
C VAL A 135 5.33 12.31 -0.90
N ILE A 136 4.90 12.45 -2.17
CA ILE A 136 3.52 12.79 -2.50
C ILE A 136 2.58 11.66 -2.08
N ALA A 137 2.88 10.41 -2.43
CA ALA A 137 2.07 9.25 -2.09
C ALA A 137 1.88 9.14 -0.57
N MET A 138 2.95 9.27 0.22
CA MET A 138 2.89 9.26 1.68
C MET A 138 1.98 10.36 2.23
N GLY A 139 2.07 11.58 1.67
CA GLY A 139 1.19 12.68 2.06
C GLY A 139 -0.28 12.42 1.75
N LEU A 140 -0.58 11.94 0.55
CA LEU A 140 -1.94 11.61 0.12
C LEU A 140 -2.55 10.45 0.92
N ILE A 141 -1.75 9.41 1.18
CA ILE A 141 -2.15 8.27 2.00
C ILE A 141 -2.43 8.75 3.42
N PHE A 142 -1.55 9.56 4.01
CA PHE A 142 -1.74 10.07 5.36
C PHE A 142 -3.06 10.86 5.49
N ILE A 143 -3.33 11.76 4.55
CA ILE A 143 -4.57 12.58 4.55
C ILE A 143 -5.80 11.67 4.39
N THR A 144 -5.79 10.80 3.39
CA THR A 144 -6.93 9.92 3.07
C THR A 144 -7.20 8.94 4.20
N GLN A 145 -6.16 8.28 4.72
CA GLN A 145 -6.26 7.34 5.84
C GLN A 145 -6.77 8.03 7.11
N SER A 146 -6.29 9.25 7.40
CA SER A 146 -6.75 10.02 8.56
C SER A 146 -8.23 10.39 8.43
N TYR A 147 -8.67 10.78 7.23
CA TYR A 147 -10.08 11.07 6.95
C TYR A 147 -10.96 9.81 7.11
N PHE A 148 -10.53 8.66 6.58
CA PHE A 148 -11.28 7.41 6.72
C PHE A 148 -11.34 6.96 8.17
N THR A 149 -10.21 6.98 8.88
CA THR A 149 -10.15 6.62 10.31
C THR A 149 -11.08 7.50 11.14
N ALA A 150 -11.05 8.82 10.93
CA ALA A 150 -11.93 9.75 11.64
C ALA A 150 -13.41 9.50 11.31
N THR A 151 -13.72 9.18 10.04
CA THR A 151 -15.09 8.85 9.61
C THR A 151 -15.59 7.58 10.27
N LEU A 152 -14.80 6.51 10.29
CA LEU A 152 -15.14 5.24 10.92
C LEU A 152 -15.34 5.41 12.43
N LEU A 153 -14.41 6.08 13.12
CA LEU A 153 -14.54 6.36 14.55
C LEU A 153 -15.79 7.19 14.87
N LYS A 154 -16.16 8.14 14.00
CA LYS A 154 -17.37 8.93 14.16
C LYS A 154 -18.63 8.07 14.01
N THR A 155 -18.68 7.22 13.00
CA THR A 155 -19.82 6.31 12.74
C THR A 155 -20.02 5.33 13.91
N ASP A 156 -18.92 4.82 14.47
CA ASP A 156 -18.95 3.87 15.59
C ASP A 156 -19.17 4.53 16.96
N GLY A 157 -19.30 5.87 17.02
CA GLY A 157 -19.40 6.61 18.29
C GLY A 157 -18.10 6.60 19.13
N LYS A 158 -16.98 6.14 18.56
CA LYS A 158 -15.66 6.01 19.18
C LYS A 158 -14.76 7.22 18.93
N LEU A 159 -15.29 8.34 18.42
CA LEU A 159 -14.54 9.58 18.28
C LEU A 159 -14.39 10.32 19.63
N THR A 160 -13.98 9.59 20.67
CA THR A 160 -13.66 10.14 21.98
C THR A 160 -12.17 10.47 22.05
N TRP A 161 -11.78 11.38 22.96
CA TRP A 161 -10.37 11.71 23.17
C TRP A 161 -9.55 10.49 23.61
N ARG A 162 -10.14 9.61 24.44
CA ARG A 162 -9.46 8.40 24.95
C ARG A 162 -9.17 7.42 23.83
N ASP A 163 -10.15 7.11 23.00
CA ASP A 163 -10.00 6.16 21.89
C ASP A 163 -9.09 6.70 20.80
N THR A 164 -9.24 7.99 20.47
CA THR A 164 -8.36 8.67 19.50
C THR A 164 -6.91 8.67 19.99
N LYS A 165 -6.66 8.94 21.27
CA LYS A 165 -5.31 8.89 21.87
C LYS A 165 -4.73 7.48 21.85
N TYR A 166 -5.54 6.47 22.17
CA TYR A 166 -5.12 5.07 22.08
C TYR A 166 -4.73 4.69 20.65
N MET A 167 -5.59 5.00 19.67
CA MET A 167 -5.33 4.76 18.26
C MET A 167 -4.06 5.48 17.78
N LEU A 168 -3.90 6.77 18.09
CA LEU A 168 -2.70 7.51 17.70
C LEU A 168 -1.43 6.94 18.33
N LYS A 169 -1.49 6.47 19.59
CA LYS A 169 -0.37 5.79 20.23
C LYS A 169 -0.08 4.44 19.56
N PHE A 170 -1.10 3.68 19.22
CA PHE A 170 -0.97 2.40 18.53
C PHE A 170 -0.36 2.57 17.13
N MET A 171 -0.82 3.56 16.37
CA MET A 171 -0.35 3.82 15.01
C MET A 171 1.02 4.51 14.97
N TYR A 172 1.18 5.59 15.74
CA TYR A 172 2.28 6.55 15.61
C TYR A 172 3.13 6.71 16.89
N GLY A 173 2.84 5.93 17.95
CA GLY A 173 3.66 5.93 19.17
C GLY A 173 4.98 5.18 19.00
N TYR A 174 5.76 5.07 20.09
CA TYR A 174 7.01 4.30 20.06
C TYR A 174 6.75 2.84 19.71
N LYS A 175 7.41 2.35 18.65
CA LYS A 175 7.14 1.02 18.05
C LYS A 175 5.67 0.81 17.66
N GLY A 176 4.94 1.88 17.38
CA GLY A 176 3.61 1.81 16.79
C GLY A 176 3.66 1.32 15.35
N PHE A 177 2.52 0.85 14.85
CA PHE A 177 2.41 0.16 13.56
C PHE A 177 3.05 0.92 12.38
N MET A 178 2.77 2.23 12.22
CA MET A 178 3.39 3.03 11.16
C MET A 178 4.85 3.37 11.46
N THR A 179 5.20 3.63 12.73
CA THR A 179 6.57 4.05 13.08
C THR A 179 7.61 2.97 12.81
N ARG A 180 7.23 1.70 12.97
CA ARG A 180 8.08 0.54 12.67
C ARG A 180 8.44 0.46 11.18
N GLN A 181 7.55 0.94 10.32
CA GLN A 181 7.71 0.90 8.86
C GLN A 181 8.51 2.05 8.28
N ILE A 182 8.72 3.12 9.05
CA ILE A 182 9.42 4.32 8.55
C ILE A 182 10.79 3.99 7.94
N PRO A 183 11.66 3.15 8.54
CA PRO A 183 12.95 2.82 7.95
C PRO A 183 12.83 2.19 6.55
N THR A 184 11.97 1.19 6.39
CA THR A 184 11.71 0.50 5.11
C THR A 184 11.08 1.43 4.08
N LEU A 185 10.11 2.26 4.50
CA LEU A 185 9.52 3.29 3.63
C LEU A 185 10.58 4.28 3.13
N LEU A 186 11.46 4.76 4.02
CA LEU A 186 12.52 5.70 3.66
C LEU A 186 13.68 5.05 2.89
N ALA A 187 13.83 3.72 2.93
CA ALA A 187 14.83 3.02 2.12
C ALA A 187 14.64 3.29 0.63
N PHE A 188 13.40 3.52 0.19
CA PHE A 188 13.06 3.93 -1.17
C PHE A 188 13.71 5.26 -1.57
N LEU A 189 14.16 6.10 -0.64
CA LEU A 189 14.85 7.34 -0.98
C LEU A 189 16.37 7.15 -1.20
N ARG A 190 16.92 5.95 -1.01
CA ARG A 190 18.35 5.70 -1.25
C ARG A 190 18.65 5.65 -2.75
N PRO A 191 19.74 6.25 -3.26
CA PRO A 191 20.05 6.27 -4.70
C PRO A 191 20.09 4.89 -5.36
N ASN A 192 20.75 3.92 -4.71
CA ASN A 192 20.92 2.54 -5.20
C ASN A 192 19.87 1.58 -4.61
N PHE A 193 18.69 2.09 -4.26
CA PHE A 193 17.61 1.26 -3.71
C PHE A 193 17.09 0.28 -4.76
N HIS A 194 16.88 -0.98 -4.35
CA HIS A 194 16.03 -1.92 -5.05
C HIS A 194 15.04 -2.57 -4.06
N PRO A 195 13.77 -2.84 -4.42
CA PRO A 195 12.83 -3.49 -3.50
C PRO A 195 13.24 -4.87 -2.99
N ASN A 196 14.13 -5.56 -3.72
CA ASN A 196 14.73 -6.85 -3.31
C ASN A 196 15.89 -6.70 -2.32
N ASP A 197 16.29 -5.48 -1.95
CA ASP A 197 17.25 -5.27 -0.85
C ASP A 197 16.68 -5.76 0.49
N ASP A 198 15.35 -5.69 0.64
CA ASP A 198 14.60 -6.27 1.75
C ASP A 198 14.18 -7.70 1.34
N ASP A 199 15.02 -8.68 1.69
CA ASP A 199 14.80 -10.09 1.35
C ASP A 199 13.64 -10.68 2.16
N THR A 200 12.48 -10.76 1.52
CA THR A 200 11.27 -11.37 2.08
C THR A 200 11.09 -12.82 1.64
N THR A 201 12.05 -13.43 0.95
CA THR A 201 11.91 -14.75 0.32
C THR A 201 11.53 -15.84 1.33
N GLU A 202 12.22 -15.91 2.46
CA GLU A 202 11.94 -16.89 3.51
C GLU A 202 10.55 -16.68 4.13
N LEU A 203 10.22 -15.42 4.43
CA LEU A 203 8.91 -15.03 4.97
C LEU A 203 7.78 -15.44 4.02
N LEU A 204 7.90 -15.13 2.73
CA LEU A 204 6.90 -15.47 1.73
C LEU A 204 6.80 -16.98 1.52
N ASN A 205 7.91 -17.71 1.54
CA ASN A 205 7.89 -19.16 1.40
C ASN A 205 7.16 -19.85 2.57
N LYS A 206 7.38 -19.36 3.80
CA LYS A 206 6.64 -19.82 4.98
C LYS A 206 5.13 -19.61 4.77
N TRP A 207 4.72 -18.39 4.42
CA TRP A 207 3.31 -18.07 4.22
C TRP A 207 2.68 -18.80 3.03
N ARG A 208 3.45 -19.05 1.96
CA ARG A 208 2.99 -19.88 0.85
C ARG A 208 2.64 -21.28 1.31
N ALA A 209 3.48 -21.89 2.13
CA ALA A 209 3.23 -23.21 2.68
C ALA A 209 2.00 -23.22 3.62
N GLU A 210 1.87 -22.20 4.49
CA GLU A 210 0.74 -22.08 5.42
C GLU A 210 -0.60 -21.85 4.72
N LEU A 211 -0.62 -21.04 3.65
CA LEU A 211 -1.82 -20.73 2.88
C LEU A 211 -2.14 -21.76 1.78
N GLY A 212 -1.31 -22.78 1.61
CA GLY A 212 -1.51 -23.84 0.60
C GLY A 212 -1.23 -23.40 -0.84
N PHE A 213 -0.39 -22.39 -1.06
CA PHE A 213 0.13 -22.06 -2.38
C PHE A 213 1.11 -23.16 -2.82
N ASN A 214 0.62 -24.17 -3.55
CA ASN A 214 1.51 -25.15 -4.15
C ASN A 214 2.36 -24.49 -5.25
N PRO A 215 3.70 -24.61 -5.21
CA PRO A 215 4.52 -24.23 -6.34
C PRO A 215 4.14 -25.14 -7.53
N HIS A 216 3.73 -24.52 -8.63
CA HIS A 216 3.60 -25.20 -9.92
C HIS A 216 4.97 -25.33 -10.58
#